data_AF-A0A1Q7AJE9-F1
#
_entry.id   AF-A0A1Q7AJE9-F1
#
_cell.length_a   1.000
_cell.length_b   1.000
_cell.length_c   1.000
_cell.angle_alpha   90.00
_cell.angle_beta   90.00
_cell.angle_gamma   90.00
#
_symmetry.space_group_name_H-M   'P 1'
#
loop_
_entity.id
_entity.type
_entity.pdbx_description
1 polymer ?
#
loop_
_entity_poly.entity_id
_entity_poly.type
_entity_poly.pdbx_seq_one_letter_code
_entity_poly.pdbx_strand_id
1 'polypeptide(L)'
;MRLRLLLLAAVSCLGAVPHAFADPIAISRGTVALASPFSGLDPPFGFELFGNDTAIAVETFAQGTPAVGAGTRVDLSTTVTPSQFLNHPLRETVNGAQFDVFLSGGLNFNATPFIVPATISGSFTTLFTMSGVLSGFSDRDRAGLPLFTANLAGHGTASLVSLRDTGGGSFLVGSTVFTFSPAPVSPTPEPRTLVMLVGGLACVAFLFRRRAVARM
;
A
#
# COMPACT_ATOMS: atom_id res chain seq x y z
N MET A 1 -39.52 -19.47 34.71
CA MET A 1 -39.07 -18.05 34.70
C MET A 1 -37.57 -17.82 34.45
N ARG A 2 -36.70 -18.85 34.40
CA ARG A 2 -35.26 -18.69 34.14
C ARG A 2 -34.83 -18.75 32.67
N LEU A 3 -35.71 -19.18 31.77
CA LEU A 3 -35.42 -19.36 30.35
C LEU A 3 -35.50 -18.06 29.53
N ARG A 4 -36.29 -17.07 29.97
CA ARG A 4 -36.43 -15.77 29.31
C ARG A 4 -35.25 -14.82 29.56
N LEU A 5 -34.54 -14.97 30.69
CA LEU A 5 -33.35 -14.15 31.00
C LEU A 5 -32.13 -14.54 30.14
N LEU A 6 -32.02 -15.81 29.75
CA LEU A 6 -30.91 -16.29 28.89
C LEU A 6 -31.05 -15.81 27.43
N LEU A 7 -32.27 -15.63 26.93
CA LEU A 7 -32.48 -15.10 25.57
C LEU A 7 -32.14 -13.60 25.45
N LEU A 8 -32.34 -12.79 26.50
CA LEU A 8 -31.98 -11.37 26.45
C LEU A 8 -30.46 -11.12 26.50
N ALA A 9 -29.68 -12.01 27.11
CA ALA A 9 -28.22 -11.94 27.09
C ALA A 9 -27.62 -12.33 25.72
N ALA A 10 -28.31 -13.18 24.94
CA ALA A 10 -27.86 -13.56 23.61
C ALA A 10 -28.09 -12.46 22.57
N VAL A 11 -29.16 -11.65 22.71
CA VAL A 11 -29.49 -10.57 21.78
C VAL A 11 -28.61 -9.32 21.98
N SER A 12 -28.08 -9.11 23.19
CA SER A 12 -27.21 -7.96 23.50
C SER A 12 -25.77 -8.09 22.99
N CYS A 13 -25.35 -9.27 22.53
CA CYS A 13 -24.05 -9.48 21.88
C CYS A 13 -24.05 -9.25 20.35
N LEU A 14 -25.21 -8.97 19.73
CA LEU A 14 -25.28 -8.63 18.29
C LEU A 14 -25.02 -7.14 17.98
N GLY A 15 -24.77 -6.31 19.00
CA GLY A 15 -24.79 -4.85 18.88
C GLY A 15 -23.47 -4.15 18.56
N ALA A 16 -22.38 -4.85 18.28
CA ALA A 16 -21.12 -4.21 17.91
C ALA A 16 -20.43 -5.04 16.82
N VAL A 17 -20.91 -4.91 15.58
CA VAL A 17 -20.06 -5.20 14.43
C VAL A 17 -19.05 -4.05 14.40
N PRO A 18 -17.77 -4.26 14.75
CA PRO A 18 -16.78 -3.24 14.49
C PRO A 18 -16.89 -2.91 12.99
N HIS A 19 -16.97 -1.64 12.63
CA HIS A 19 -16.80 -1.25 11.24
C HIS A 19 -15.50 -1.87 10.75
N ALA A 20 -15.60 -2.95 9.98
CA ALA A 20 -14.45 -3.51 9.30
C ALA A 20 -14.04 -2.41 8.32
N PHE A 21 -12.94 -1.73 8.62
CA PHE A 21 -12.24 -0.98 7.59
C PHE A 21 -12.00 -1.98 6.47
N ALA A 22 -12.51 -1.70 5.27
CA ALA A 22 -12.15 -2.50 4.12
C ALA A 22 -10.62 -2.55 4.06
N ASP A 23 -10.08 -3.77 3.92
CA ASP A 23 -8.64 -3.93 3.77
C ASP A 23 -8.16 -3.06 2.61
N PRO A 24 -7.00 -2.39 2.74
CA PRO A 24 -6.46 -1.61 1.63
C PRO A 24 -6.34 -2.46 0.37
N ILE A 25 -6.63 -1.86 -0.77
CA ILE A 25 -6.44 -2.49 -2.07
C ILE A 25 -4.94 -2.77 -2.23
N ALA A 26 -4.60 -4.05 -2.33
CA ALA A 26 -3.23 -4.50 -2.52
C ALA A 26 -2.78 -4.25 -3.97
N ILE A 27 -1.80 -3.38 -4.14
CA ILE A 27 -1.09 -3.16 -5.39
C ILE A 27 0.03 -4.20 -5.48
N SER A 28 -0.04 -5.02 -6.54
CA SER A 28 0.87 -6.16 -6.74
C SER A 28 1.77 -5.99 -7.95
N ARG A 29 1.48 -5.02 -8.83
CA ARG A 29 2.23 -4.74 -10.05
C ARG A 29 2.12 -3.25 -10.40
N GLY A 30 2.94 -2.82 -11.33
CA GLY A 30 2.99 -1.44 -11.80
C GLY A 30 4.30 -0.75 -11.42
N THR A 31 4.43 0.48 -11.87
CA THR A 31 5.66 1.25 -11.74
C THR A 31 5.37 2.71 -11.49
N VAL A 32 6.17 3.33 -10.63
CA VAL A 32 6.22 4.78 -10.47
C VAL A 32 7.63 5.23 -10.80
N ALA A 33 7.80 5.97 -11.88
CA ALA A 33 9.11 6.46 -12.33
C ALA A 33 9.19 7.98 -12.11
N LEU A 34 10.08 8.40 -11.22
CA LEU A 34 10.31 9.80 -10.90
C LEU A 34 11.67 10.21 -11.46
N ALA A 35 11.67 11.00 -12.52
CA ALA A 35 12.91 11.52 -13.06
C ALA A 35 13.54 12.55 -12.09
N SER A 36 14.86 12.56 -12.08
CA SER A 36 15.66 13.53 -11.36
C SER A 36 15.55 14.91 -12.01
N PRO A 37 15.63 16.02 -11.25
CA PRO A 37 15.74 17.36 -11.81
C PRO A 37 16.97 17.53 -12.74
N PHE A 38 17.97 16.66 -12.65
CA PHE A 38 19.17 16.70 -13.48
C PHE A 38 19.13 15.74 -14.66
N SER A 39 18.02 15.02 -14.86
CA SER A 39 17.85 14.07 -15.97
C SER A 39 17.62 14.74 -17.32
N GLY A 40 17.25 16.02 -17.33
CA GLY A 40 16.79 16.73 -18.53
C GLY A 40 15.36 16.34 -18.98
N LEU A 41 14.64 15.56 -18.17
CA LEU A 41 13.23 15.23 -18.38
C LEU A 41 12.36 16.14 -17.52
N ASP A 42 11.39 16.80 -18.16
CA ASP A 42 10.42 17.65 -17.47
C ASP A 42 9.14 16.86 -17.11
N PRO A 43 8.54 17.10 -15.94
CA PRO A 43 7.24 16.52 -15.57
C PRO A 43 6.11 17.07 -16.45
N PRO A 44 4.95 16.39 -16.52
CA PRO A 44 4.54 15.26 -15.67
C PRO A 44 5.18 13.92 -16.03
N PHE A 45 5.35 13.05 -15.02
CA PHE A 45 5.79 11.66 -15.18
C PHE A 45 4.61 10.70 -14.95
N GLY A 46 4.49 9.68 -15.80
CA GLY A 46 3.46 8.65 -15.66
C GLY A 46 3.78 7.64 -14.56
N PHE A 47 2.76 7.16 -13.88
CA PHE A 47 2.82 5.98 -13.03
C PHE A 47 1.56 5.13 -13.16
N GLU A 48 1.74 3.83 -12.93
CA GLU A 48 0.69 2.82 -13.06
C GLU A 48 0.68 1.92 -11.83
N LEU A 49 -0.52 1.61 -11.31
CA LEU A 49 -0.75 0.77 -10.15
C LEU A 49 -1.78 -0.31 -10.50
N PHE A 50 -1.42 -1.58 -10.31
CA PHE A 50 -2.30 -2.70 -10.60
C PHE A 50 -2.50 -3.60 -9.37
N GLY A 51 -3.76 -3.82 -9.02
CA GLY A 51 -4.25 -4.85 -8.10
C GLY A 51 -5.06 -5.91 -8.84
N ASN A 52 -5.78 -6.78 -8.11
CA ASN A 52 -6.58 -7.84 -8.73
C ASN A 52 -7.70 -7.29 -9.62
N ASP A 53 -8.46 -6.34 -9.12
CA ASP A 53 -9.58 -5.69 -9.84
C ASP A 53 -9.44 -4.17 -9.84
N THR A 54 -8.18 -3.70 -9.76
CA THR A 54 -7.86 -2.28 -9.69
C THR A 54 -6.75 -1.97 -10.67
N ALA A 55 -6.96 -0.95 -11.50
CA ALA A 55 -5.99 -0.42 -12.44
C ALA A 55 -6.07 1.10 -12.39
N ILE A 56 -4.98 1.73 -11.95
CA ILE A 56 -4.86 3.18 -11.83
C ILE A 56 -3.66 3.64 -12.64
N ALA A 57 -3.85 4.57 -13.59
CA ALA A 57 -2.76 5.10 -14.40
C ALA A 57 -2.87 6.63 -14.51
N VAL A 58 -1.90 7.35 -13.94
CA VAL A 58 -1.96 8.80 -13.85
C VAL A 58 -0.56 9.41 -13.86
N GLU A 59 -0.53 10.72 -13.98
CA GLU A 59 0.65 11.56 -14.03
C GLU A 59 1.01 12.10 -12.63
N THR A 60 2.26 12.56 -12.45
CA THR A 60 2.72 13.27 -11.25
C THR A 60 3.78 14.32 -11.60
N PHE A 61 3.85 15.39 -10.80
CA PHE A 61 4.98 16.34 -10.82
C PHE A 61 6.04 16.02 -9.76
N ALA A 62 5.89 14.93 -9.00
CA ALA A 62 6.89 14.49 -8.04
C ALA A 62 8.21 14.17 -8.76
N GLN A 63 9.33 14.59 -8.17
CA GLN A 63 10.66 14.35 -8.71
C GLN A 63 11.41 13.28 -7.91
N GLY A 64 12.36 12.63 -8.57
CA GLY A 64 13.20 11.61 -7.97
C GLY A 64 14.39 12.19 -7.20
N THR A 65 15.22 11.29 -6.68
CA THR A 65 16.48 11.65 -6.03
C THR A 65 17.41 12.32 -7.05
N PRO A 66 17.99 13.50 -6.75
CA PRO A 66 18.80 14.24 -7.72
C PRO A 66 20.22 13.67 -7.89
N ALA A 67 20.90 13.43 -6.79
CA ALA A 67 22.29 12.95 -6.74
C ALA A 67 22.53 12.21 -5.42
N VAL A 68 23.53 11.33 -5.43
CA VAL A 68 23.96 10.55 -4.25
C VAL A 68 25.48 10.53 -4.17
N GLY A 69 26.03 10.38 -2.95
CA GLY A 69 27.47 10.37 -2.71
C GLY A 69 27.92 9.04 -2.10
N ALA A 70 29.10 8.58 -2.48
CA ALA A 70 29.78 7.43 -1.88
C ALA A 70 29.89 7.58 -0.36
N GLY A 71 29.55 6.51 0.37
CA GLY A 71 29.58 6.45 1.83
C GLY A 71 28.42 7.19 2.51
N THR A 72 27.52 7.85 1.77
CA THR A 72 26.38 8.54 2.38
C THR A 72 25.20 7.60 2.58
N ARG A 73 24.44 7.87 3.64
CA ARG A 73 23.14 7.24 3.86
C ARG A 73 22.10 7.90 2.97
N VAL A 74 21.46 7.12 2.13
CA VAL A 74 20.40 7.56 1.21
C VAL A 74 19.08 6.91 1.64
N ASP A 75 18.03 7.72 1.62
CA ASP A 75 16.65 7.30 1.82
C ASP A 75 15.86 7.70 0.57
N LEU A 76 15.19 6.73 -0.04
CA LEU A 76 14.37 6.94 -1.24
C LEU A 76 12.88 7.18 -0.90
N SER A 77 12.56 7.32 0.38
CA SER A 77 11.19 7.60 0.83
C SER A 77 10.69 8.91 0.25
N THR A 78 9.45 8.92 -0.24
CA THR A 78 8.86 10.09 -0.90
C THR A 78 7.34 10.04 -0.86
N THR A 79 6.69 11.16 -1.17
CA THR A 79 5.25 11.22 -1.39
C THR A 79 4.97 11.59 -2.84
N VAL A 80 4.11 10.80 -3.47
CA VAL A 80 3.67 11.00 -4.86
C VAL A 80 2.20 11.36 -4.85
N THR A 81 1.86 12.45 -5.53
CA THR A 81 0.47 12.89 -5.70
C THR A 81 0.07 12.82 -7.17
N PRO A 82 -1.16 12.36 -7.48
CA PRO A 82 -1.70 12.44 -8.83
C PRO A 82 -1.76 13.89 -9.30
N SER A 83 -1.33 14.10 -10.53
CA SER A 83 -1.33 15.40 -11.19
C SER A 83 -1.84 15.21 -12.61
N GLN A 84 -3.15 15.32 -12.82
CA GLN A 84 -3.73 15.18 -14.15
C GLN A 84 -3.57 16.47 -14.95
N PHE A 85 -2.45 16.58 -15.66
CA PHE A 85 -2.13 17.76 -16.47
C PHE A 85 -3.04 17.87 -17.70
N LEU A 86 -3.43 16.73 -18.27
CA LEU A 86 -4.18 16.64 -19.52
C LEU A 86 -5.62 17.20 -19.48
N ASN A 87 -6.08 17.74 -18.34
CA ASN A 87 -7.37 18.43 -18.17
C ASN A 87 -8.61 17.65 -18.65
N HIS A 88 -8.53 16.33 -18.72
CA HIS A 88 -9.66 15.45 -18.97
C HIS A 88 -9.70 14.35 -17.89
N PRO A 89 -10.88 13.77 -17.59
CA PRO A 89 -10.95 12.62 -16.70
C PRO A 89 -10.16 11.45 -17.28
N LEU A 90 -9.54 10.67 -16.41
CA LEU A 90 -8.88 9.42 -16.75
C LEU A 90 -9.79 8.25 -16.39
N ARG A 91 -9.74 7.21 -17.21
CA ARG A 91 -10.50 5.98 -16.96
C ARG A 91 -9.72 5.10 -16.00
N GLU A 92 -10.27 4.94 -14.80
CA GLU A 92 -9.69 4.14 -13.74
C GLU A 92 -10.61 2.96 -13.40
N THR A 93 -10.02 1.84 -12.99
CA THR A 93 -10.78 0.69 -12.46
C THR A 93 -10.46 0.54 -10.99
N VAL A 94 -11.48 0.47 -10.13
CA VAL A 94 -11.33 0.27 -8.68
C VAL A 94 -12.34 -0.78 -8.23
N ASN A 95 -11.85 -1.88 -7.65
CA ASN A 95 -12.67 -3.01 -7.21
C ASN A 95 -13.65 -3.51 -8.29
N GLY A 96 -13.19 -3.56 -9.54
CA GLY A 96 -13.94 -4.03 -10.70
C GLY A 96 -14.90 -3.01 -11.33
N ALA A 97 -15.13 -1.87 -10.69
CA ALA A 97 -15.93 -0.79 -11.23
C ALA A 97 -15.06 0.20 -12.03
N GLN A 98 -15.57 0.66 -13.17
CA GLN A 98 -14.89 1.66 -14.01
C GLN A 98 -15.44 3.06 -13.75
N PHE A 99 -14.54 4.03 -13.70
CA PHE A 99 -14.86 5.42 -13.47
C PHE A 99 -14.04 6.31 -14.41
N ASP A 100 -14.67 7.31 -15.02
CA ASP A 100 -13.96 8.40 -15.71
C ASP A 100 -13.84 9.56 -14.71
N VAL A 101 -12.64 9.77 -14.13
CA VAL A 101 -12.45 10.62 -12.94
C VAL A 101 -11.25 11.56 -12.98
N PHE A 102 -11.33 12.59 -12.15
CA PHE A 102 -10.18 13.36 -11.69
C PHE A 102 -9.67 12.81 -10.35
N LEU A 103 -8.40 12.40 -10.28
CA LEU A 103 -7.80 11.81 -9.09
C LEU A 103 -7.23 12.88 -8.15
N SER A 104 -7.42 12.64 -6.86
CA SER A 104 -6.80 13.40 -5.77
C SER A 104 -6.31 12.48 -4.67
N GLY A 105 -5.39 12.96 -3.85
CA GLY A 105 -4.85 12.23 -2.72
C GLY A 105 -3.33 12.13 -2.79
N GLY A 106 -2.78 11.12 -2.13
CA GLY A 106 -1.34 10.95 -2.01
C GLY A 106 -0.94 9.53 -1.65
N LEU A 107 0.22 9.15 -2.15
CA LEU A 107 0.85 7.86 -1.96
C LEU A 107 2.18 8.08 -1.25
N ASN A 108 2.34 7.51 -0.07
CA ASN A 108 3.57 7.57 0.71
C ASN A 108 4.37 6.30 0.46
N PHE A 109 5.58 6.47 -0.07
CA PHE A 109 6.57 5.43 -0.29
C PHE A 109 7.60 5.52 0.82
N ASN A 110 7.73 4.46 1.60
CA ASN A 110 8.71 4.32 2.66
C ASN A 110 9.74 3.27 2.23
N ALA A 111 10.95 3.72 1.92
CA ALA A 111 12.04 2.89 1.46
C ALA A 111 13.01 2.57 2.61
N THR A 112 13.61 1.39 2.58
CA THR A 112 14.66 1.04 3.53
C THR A 112 15.92 1.84 3.18
N PRO A 113 16.47 2.66 4.10
CA PRO A 113 17.66 3.44 3.79
C PRO A 113 18.88 2.54 3.61
N PHE A 114 19.81 2.95 2.74
CA PHE A 114 21.04 2.21 2.45
C PHE A 114 22.26 3.13 2.41
N ILE A 115 23.45 2.56 2.50
CA ILE A 115 24.70 3.28 2.31
C ILE A 115 25.15 3.10 0.86
N VAL A 116 25.45 4.21 0.19
CA VAL A 116 26.00 4.19 -1.17
C VAL A 116 27.43 3.63 -1.12
N PRO A 117 27.74 2.52 -1.81
CA PRO A 117 29.09 2.01 -1.92
C PRO A 117 30.05 3.01 -2.59
N ALA A 118 31.35 2.86 -2.30
CA ALA A 118 32.39 3.73 -2.86
C ALA A 118 32.57 3.58 -4.38
N THR A 119 32.20 2.43 -4.93
CA THR A 119 32.24 2.13 -6.37
C THR A 119 30.87 1.67 -6.83
N ILE A 120 30.38 2.25 -7.93
CA ILE A 120 29.11 1.85 -8.54
C ILE A 120 29.38 1.01 -9.77
N SER A 121 28.80 -0.18 -9.81
CA SER A 121 28.70 -1.03 -11.00
C SER A 121 27.22 -1.38 -11.25
N GLY A 122 26.43 -0.41 -11.72
CA GLY A 122 25.02 -0.64 -12.10
C GLY A 122 24.01 0.23 -11.34
N SER A 123 22.84 -0.33 -11.05
CA SER A 123 21.74 0.32 -10.32
C SER A 123 21.76 -0.03 -8.83
N PHE A 124 21.27 0.88 -7.99
CA PHE A 124 21.03 0.59 -6.58
C PHE A 124 19.58 0.21 -6.36
N THR A 125 19.35 -0.78 -5.51
CA THR A 125 18.01 -1.24 -5.17
C THR A 125 17.83 -1.34 -3.66
N THR A 126 16.64 -1.01 -3.19
CA THR A 126 16.22 -1.21 -1.81
C THR A 126 14.74 -1.56 -1.76
N LEU A 127 14.29 -2.18 -0.67
CA LEU A 127 12.88 -2.52 -0.48
C LEU A 127 12.09 -1.27 -0.08
N PHE A 128 10.84 -1.18 -0.53
CA PHE A 128 9.89 -0.17 -0.05
C PHE A 128 8.53 -0.77 0.28
N THR A 129 7.80 -0.06 1.13
CA THR A 129 6.35 -0.21 1.33
C THR A 129 5.66 1.07 0.90
N MET A 130 4.46 0.95 0.32
CA MET A 130 3.62 2.06 -0.09
C MET A 130 2.29 1.98 0.65
N SER A 131 1.80 3.13 1.10
CA SER A 131 0.44 3.29 1.60
C SER A 131 -0.10 4.65 1.18
N GLY A 132 -1.40 4.75 0.95
CA GLY A 132 -1.99 6.01 0.58
C GLY A 132 -3.48 5.93 0.37
N VAL A 133 -4.07 7.08 0.07
CA VAL A 133 -5.49 7.20 -0.25
C VAL A 133 -5.62 7.96 -1.54
N LEU A 134 -6.34 7.37 -2.50
CA LEU A 134 -6.74 8.04 -3.73
C LEU A 134 -8.27 8.16 -3.76
N SER A 135 -8.75 9.31 -4.21
CA SER A 135 -10.17 9.55 -4.44
C SER A 135 -10.40 10.05 -5.86
N GLY A 136 -11.45 9.55 -6.51
CA GLY A 136 -11.84 9.95 -7.85
C GLY A 136 -13.06 10.89 -7.81
N PHE A 137 -13.00 11.99 -8.55
CA PHE A 137 -14.04 13.02 -8.62
C PHE A 137 -14.58 13.13 -10.05
N SER A 138 -15.86 13.46 -10.20
CA SER A 138 -16.46 13.70 -11.52
C SER A 138 -16.07 15.04 -12.13
N ASP A 139 -15.60 15.98 -11.30
CA ASP A 139 -15.27 17.34 -11.68
C ASP A 139 -13.78 17.64 -11.51
N ARG A 140 -13.27 18.54 -12.34
CA ARG A 140 -11.83 18.91 -12.39
C ARG A 140 -11.35 19.57 -11.10
N ASP A 141 -12.22 20.36 -10.48
CA ASP A 141 -11.92 21.13 -9.27
C ASP A 141 -11.94 20.25 -8.01
N ARG A 142 -12.44 19.00 -8.14
CA ARG A 142 -12.58 18.00 -7.07
C ARG A 142 -13.41 18.55 -5.90
N ALA A 143 -14.39 19.39 -6.21
CA ALA A 143 -15.18 20.10 -5.22
C ALA A 143 -16.38 19.29 -4.70
N GLY A 144 -16.75 18.21 -5.40
CA GLY A 144 -17.88 17.35 -5.05
C GLY A 144 -17.55 16.18 -4.10
N LEU A 145 -18.56 15.33 -3.85
CA LEU A 145 -18.34 14.04 -3.19
C LEU A 145 -17.54 13.12 -4.15
N PRO A 146 -16.49 12.44 -3.67
CA PRO A 146 -15.76 11.51 -4.52
C PRO A 146 -16.65 10.33 -4.93
N LEU A 147 -16.54 9.93 -6.21
CA LEU A 147 -17.18 8.73 -6.76
C LEU A 147 -16.64 7.46 -6.11
N PHE A 148 -15.37 7.49 -5.68
CA PHE A 148 -14.77 6.48 -4.82
C PHE A 148 -13.67 7.09 -3.96
N THR A 149 -13.39 6.44 -2.83
CA THR A 149 -12.18 6.63 -2.04
C THR A 149 -11.56 5.26 -1.78
N ALA A 150 -10.30 5.09 -2.18
CA ALA A 150 -9.58 3.84 -2.10
C ALA A 150 -8.33 4.00 -1.25
N ASN A 151 -8.25 3.21 -0.17
CA ASN A 151 -7.00 2.99 0.56
C ASN A 151 -6.16 2.00 -0.24
N LEU A 152 -4.93 2.37 -0.55
CA LEU A 152 -4.00 1.54 -1.30
C LEU A 152 -2.84 1.13 -0.41
N ALA A 153 -2.36 -0.10 -0.59
CA ALA A 153 -1.14 -0.59 0.02
C ALA A 153 -0.34 -1.40 -1.00
N GLY A 154 0.98 -1.36 -0.92
CA GLY A 154 1.84 -2.19 -1.75
C GLY A 154 3.25 -2.24 -1.22
N HIS A 155 4.10 -3.01 -1.88
CA HIS A 155 5.52 -3.11 -1.58
C HIS A 155 6.25 -3.50 -2.86
N GLY A 156 7.57 -3.39 -2.82
CA GLY A 156 8.39 -3.75 -3.96
C GLY A 156 9.81 -3.26 -3.80
N THR A 157 10.43 -2.96 -4.95
CA THR A 157 11.82 -2.53 -5.03
C THR A 157 11.90 -1.11 -5.57
N ALA A 158 12.56 -0.23 -4.82
CA ALA A 158 12.91 1.12 -5.22
C ALA A 158 14.33 1.09 -5.80
N SER A 159 14.54 1.73 -6.95
CA SER A 159 15.80 1.67 -7.67
C SER A 159 16.29 3.05 -8.10
N LEU A 160 17.60 3.30 -7.96
CA LEU A 160 18.27 4.40 -8.64
C LEU A 160 18.81 3.89 -9.98
N VAL A 161 18.37 4.52 -11.07
CA VAL A 161 18.76 4.16 -12.44
C VAL A 161 19.45 5.30 -13.16
N SER A 162 20.21 4.96 -14.20
CA SER A 162 21.00 5.91 -15.00
C SER A 162 21.96 6.73 -14.15
N LEU A 163 22.69 6.05 -13.26
CA LEU A 163 23.70 6.65 -12.40
C LEU A 163 24.91 7.08 -13.23
N ARG A 164 25.30 8.35 -13.11
CA ARG A 164 26.48 8.92 -13.78
C ARG A 164 27.46 9.46 -12.74
N ASP A 165 28.67 8.91 -12.74
CA ASP A 165 29.77 9.43 -11.93
C ASP A 165 30.18 10.84 -12.40
N THR A 166 30.32 11.74 -11.45
CA THR A 166 30.79 13.12 -11.66
C THR A 166 32.20 13.37 -11.14
N GLY A 167 32.84 12.33 -10.58
CA GLY A 167 34.12 12.40 -9.92
C GLY A 167 33.97 12.62 -8.40
N GLY A 168 35.03 12.28 -7.66
CA GLY A 168 35.08 12.51 -6.20
C GLY A 168 34.06 11.72 -5.38
N GLY A 169 33.49 10.64 -5.94
CA GLY A 169 32.48 9.81 -5.27
C GLY A 169 31.08 10.42 -5.30
N SER A 170 30.77 11.31 -6.25
CA SER A 170 29.43 11.89 -6.43
C SER A 170 28.78 11.37 -7.71
N PHE A 171 27.50 10.98 -7.62
CA PHE A 171 26.75 10.35 -8.70
C PHE A 171 25.46 11.11 -8.97
N LEU A 172 25.28 11.57 -10.20
CA LEU A 172 23.99 12.06 -10.68
C LEU A 172 23.05 10.87 -10.91
N VAL A 173 21.81 11.03 -10.47
CA VAL A 173 20.76 10.03 -10.68
C VAL A 173 19.93 10.48 -11.87
N GLY A 174 19.59 9.56 -12.78
CA GLY A 174 18.63 9.85 -13.85
C GLY A 174 17.19 9.71 -13.36
N SER A 175 16.85 8.59 -12.73
CA SER A 175 15.51 8.40 -12.16
C SER A 175 15.52 7.56 -10.89
N THR A 176 14.52 7.78 -10.04
CA THR A 176 14.11 6.87 -8.97
C THR A 176 12.88 6.10 -9.44
N VAL A 177 12.95 4.78 -9.44
CA VAL A 177 11.90 3.91 -9.97
C VAL A 177 11.41 2.98 -8.87
N PHE A 178 10.12 3.03 -8.56
CA PHE A 178 9.45 2.10 -7.66
C PHE A 178 8.73 1.04 -8.49
N THR A 179 9.15 -0.21 -8.37
CA THR A 179 8.52 -1.35 -9.04
C THR A 179 7.80 -2.21 -8.02
N PHE A 180 6.49 -2.33 -8.17
CA PHE A 180 5.65 -3.13 -7.28
C PHE A 180 5.82 -4.63 -7.54
N SER A 181 5.71 -5.43 -6.48
CA SER A 181 5.71 -6.88 -6.57
C SER A 181 4.56 -7.49 -5.77
N PRO A 182 4.13 -8.72 -6.10
CA PRO A 182 3.10 -9.41 -5.33
C PRO A 182 3.53 -9.57 -3.87
N ALA A 183 2.57 -9.54 -2.95
CA ALA A 183 2.84 -9.84 -1.55
C ALA A 183 3.41 -11.26 -1.44
N PRO A 184 4.49 -11.48 -0.68
CA PRO A 184 4.85 -12.83 -0.32
C PRO A 184 3.62 -13.46 0.34
N VAL A 185 3.21 -14.62 -0.15
CA VAL A 185 2.08 -15.37 0.41
C VAL A 185 2.42 -15.71 1.86
N SER A 186 2.00 -14.86 2.80
CA SER A 186 1.99 -15.22 4.21
C SER A 186 1.01 -16.37 4.33
N PRO A 187 1.37 -17.52 4.94
CA PRO A 187 0.41 -18.57 5.21
C PRO A 187 -0.64 -18.01 6.18
N THR A 188 -1.75 -17.52 5.65
CA THR A 188 -2.93 -17.17 6.45
C THR A 188 -3.33 -18.43 7.20
N PRO A 189 -3.43 -18.42 8.55
CA PRO A 189 -3.97 -19.57 9.26
C PRO A 189 -5.36 -19.84 8.71
N GLU A 190 -5.56 -21.01 8.12
CA GLU A 190 -6.86 -21.38 7.56
C GLU A 190 -7.93 -21.31 8.65
N PRO A 191 -9.21 -21.05 8.30
CA PRO A 191 -10.32 -21.03 9.25
C PRO A 191 -10.38 -22.27 10.16
N ARG A 192 -9.85 -23.40 9.69
CA ARG A 192 -9.73 -24.65 10.45
C ARG A 192 -8.85 -24.53 11.68
N THR A 193 -7.80 -23.73 11.65
CA THR A 193 -6.90 -23.51 12.81
C THR A 193 -7.60 -22.70 13.89
N LEU A 194 -8.43 -21.72 13.50
CA LEU A 194 -9.32 -20.99 14.41
C LEU A 194 -10.41 -21.89 15.00
N VAL A 195 -11.03 -22.74 14.18
CA VAL A 195 -12.03 -23.72 14.65
C VAL A 195 -11.42 -24.73 15.61
N MET A 196 -10.19 -25.21 15.35
CA MET A 196 -9.46 -26.09 16.26
C MET A 196 -9.09 -25.41 17.58
N LEU A 197 -8.65 -24.15 17.54
CA LEU A 197 -8.31 -23.40 18.75
C LEU A 197 -9.56 -23.14 19.62
N VAL A 198 -10.65 -22.69 19.01
CA VAL A 198 -11.93 -22.42 19.70
C VAL A 198 -12.56 -23.73 20.20
N GLY A 199 -12.53 -24.79 19.39
CA GLY A 199 -13.01 -26.12 19.78
C GLY A 199 -12.19 -26.74 20.92
N GLY A 200 -10.87 -26.59 20.89
CA GLY A 200 -9.97 -27.05 21.95
C GLY A 200 -10.23 -26.37 23.29
N LEU A 201 -10.39 -25.05 23.30
CA LEU A 201 -10.73 -24.27 24.50
C LEU A 201 -12.10 -24.67 25.08
N ALA A 202 -13.10 -24.90 24.24
CA ALA A 202 -14.42 -25.35 24.68
C ALA A 202 -14.38 -26.75 25.33
N CYS A 203 -13.59 -27.67 24.77
CA CYS A 203 -13.43 -29.02 25.30
C CYS A 203 -12.73 -29.03 26.66
N VAL A 204 -11.67 -28.23 26.82
CA VAL A 204 -10.96 -28.05 28.10
C VAL A 204 -11.88 -27.48 29.18
N ALA A 205 -12.68 -26.45 28.85
CA ALA A 205 -13.66 -25.87 29.78
C ALA A 205 -14.71 -26.89 30.24
N PHE A 206 -15.17 -27.77 29.32
CA PHE A 206 -16.12 -28.83 29.66
C PHE A 206 -15.53 -29.89 30.60
N LEU A 207 -14.26 -30.26 30.40
CA LEU A 207 -13.55 -31.22 31.26
C LEU A 207 -13.33 -30.68 32.68
N PHE A 208 -12.97 -29.40 32.82
CA PHE A 208 -12.82 -28.78 34.14
C PHE A 208 -14.16 -28.66 34.89
N ARG A 209 -15.26 -28.36 34.19
CA ARG A 209 -16.60 -28.35 34.80
C ARG A 209 -17.03 -29.71 35.33
N ARG A 210 -16.76 -30.80 34.59
CA ARG A 210 -17.10 -32.16 35.04
C ARG A 210 -16.29 -32.61 36.26
N ARG A 211 -15.03 -32.17 36.37
CA ARG A 211 -14.18 -32.47 37.53
C ARG A 211 -14.57 -31.70 38.79
N ALA A 212 -15.10 -30.48 38.66
CA ALA A 212 -15.60 -29.70 39.79
C ALA A 212 -16.88 -30.30 40.40
N VAL A 213 -17.76 -30.88 39.57
CA VAL A 213 -19.03 -31.49 40.02
C VAL A 213 -18.81 -32.86 40.69
N ALA A 214 -17.76 -33.60 40.32
CA ALA A 214 -17.45 -34.91 40.91
C ALA A 214 -16.68 -34.85 42.25
N ARG A 215 -16.38 -33.64 42.77
CA ARG A 215 -15.70 -33.40 44.05
C ARG A 215 -16.61 -32.80 45.13
N MET A 216 -17.92 -32.79 44.90
CA MET A 216 -18.95 -32.48 45.91
C MET A 216 -19.66 -33.75 46.36
#